data_AF-T1C1N9-F1
#
_entry.id   AF-T1C1N9-F1
#
_cell.length_a   1.000
_cell.length_b   1.000
_cell.length_c   1.000
_cell.angle_alpha   90.00
_cell.angle_beta   90.00
_cell.angle_gamma   90.00
#
_symmetry.space_group_name_H-M   'P 1'
#
loop_
_entity.id
_entity.type
_entity.pdbx_description
1 polymer ?
#
loop_
_entity_poly.entity_id
_entity_poly.type
_entity_poly.pdbx_seq_one_letter_code
_entity_poly.pdbx_strand_id
1 'polypeptide(L)'
;MRYMNKKRSVLTYQTRILASVEHSARLDAYAVLYGQAERSLFAALQAGKPLNALKSDFLKRFGLTARQFNAIRINLEGQIASIKERRPGLIHEAGVRIQKAGKVISKLARVAPGSNK
;
A
#
# COMPACT_ATOMS: atom_id res chain seq x y z
N MET A 1 29.13 33.57 -33.83
CA MET A 1 28.19 32.50 -34.27
C MET A 1 27.41 32.04 -33.03
N ARG A 2 26.17 32.53 -32.82
CA ARG A 2 25.34 32.22 -31.64
C ARG A 2 24.51 30.96 -31.89
N TYR A 3 24.69 29.91 -31.10
CA TYR A 3 23.82 28.74 -31.09
C TYR A 3 22.48 29.11 -30.41
N MET A 4 21.38 29.10 -31.17
CA MET A 4 20.04 29.25 -30.63
C MET A 4 19.60 27.94 -29.96
N ASN A 5 19.45 27.97 -28.65
CA ASN A 5 18.94 26.85 -27.85
C ASN A 5 17.42 26.75 -28.01
N LYS A 6 16.95 26.03 -29.04
CA LYS A 6 15.52 25.83 -29.32
C LYS A 6 14.94 24.90 -28.23
N LYS A 7 14.17 25.46 -27.29
CA LYS A 7 13.42 24.68 -26.28
C LYS A 7 12.54 23.65 -27.01
N ARG A 8 12.83 22.36 -26.83
CA ARG A 8 11.94 21.27 -27.27
C ARG A 8 10.68 21.29 -26.41
N SER A 9 9.50 21.42 -27.03
CA SER A 9 8.24 21.24 -26.31
C SER A 9 8.11 19.78 -25.88
N VAL A 10 7.98 19.55 -24.58
CA VAL A 10 7.64 18.23 -24.05
C VAL A 10 6.13 18.06 -24.22
N LEU A 11 5.73 17.15 -25.09
CA LEU A 11 4.34 16.83 -25.36
C LEU A 11 4.00 15.52 -24.62
N THR A 12 3.08 15.61 -23.66
CA THR A 12 2.60 14.44 -22.91
C THR A 12 1.39 13.87 -23.62
N TYR A 13 1.58 12.73 -24.29
CA TYR A 13 0.49 12.00 -24.93
C TYR A 13 -0.05 10.95 -23.95
N GLN A 14 -1.35 10.97 -23.72
CA GLN A 14 -2.02 9.85 -23.05
C GLN A 14 -2.16 8.72 -24.06
N THR A 15 -1.32 7.69 -23.94
CA THR A 15 -1.43 6.47 -24.74
C THR A 15 -2.01 5.34 -23.91
N ARG A 16 -2.94 4.57 -24.50
CA ARG A 16 -3.39 3.31 -23.90
C ARG A 16 -2.44 2.21 -24.35
N ILE A 17 -2.01 1.37 -23.41
CA ILE A 17 -1.25 0.18 -23.75
C ILE A 17 -2.20 -0.76 -24.52
N LEU A 18 -1.99 -0.89 -25.82
CA LEU A 18 -2.63 -1.92 -26.62
C LEU A 18 -1.91 -3.24 -26.35
N ALA A 19 -2.30 -3.93 -25.29
CA ALA A 19 -1.78 -5.24 -24.95
C ALA A 19 -2.58 -6.32 -25.68
N SER A 20 -1.89 -7.24 -26.35
CA SER A 20 -2.49 -8.49 -26.80
C SER A 20 -2.93 -9.32 -25.58
N VAL A 21 -3.86 -10.26 -25.79
CA VAL A 21 -4.34 -11.17 -24.73
C VAL A 21 -3.17 -11.86 -24.01
N GLU A 22 -2.14 -12.28 -24.75
CA GLU A 22 -0.95 -12.89 -24.16
C GLU A 22 -0.14 -11.93 -23.29
N HIS A 23 0.03 -10.67 -23.71
CA HIS A 23 0.75 -9.68 -22.92
C HIS A 23 0.01 -9.36 -21.62
N SER A 24 -1.32 -9.22 -21.69
CA SER A 24 -2.15 -9.03 -20.49
C SER A 24 -2.00 -10.20 -19.52
N ALA A 25 -2.09 -11.44 -20.02
CA ALA A 25 -1.91 -12.63 -19.19
C ALA A 25 -0.53 -12.69 -18.49
N ARG A 26 0.54 -12.28 -19.19
CA ARG A 26 1.88 -12.17 -18.59
C ARG A 26 1.97 -11.10 -17.51
N LEU A 27 1.32 -9.96 -17.72
CA LEU A 27 1.26 -8.88 -16.73
C LEU A 27 0.46 -9.29 -15.49
N ASP A 28 -0.66 -9.98 -15.68
CA ASP A 28 -1.47 -10.50 -14.58
C ASP A 28 -0.70 -11.55 -13.76
N ALA A 29 -0.02 -12.48 -14.44
CA ALA A 29 0.84 -13.46 -13.77
C ALA A 29 1.96 -12.77 -12.97
N TYR A 30 2.57 -11.73 -13.53
CA TYR A 30 3.58 -10.94 -12.83
C TYR A 30 2.99 -10.18 -11.62
N ALA A 31 1.80 -9.59 -11.75
CA ALA A 31 1.13 -8.92 -10.64
C ALA A 31 0.84 -9.88 -9.48
N VAL A 32 0.41 -11.10 -9.78
CA VAL A 32 0.21 -12.16 -8.78
C VAL A 32 1.53 -12.48 -8.07
N LEU A 33 2.61 -12.74 -8.83
CA LEU A 33 3.94 -13.01 -8.27
C LEU A 33 4.44 -11.86 -7.39
N TYR A 34 4.32 -10.62 -7.88
CA TYR A 34 4.73 -9.41 -7.17
C TYR A 34 3.98 -9.30 -5.83
N GLY A 35 2.65 -9.44 -5.84
CA GLY A 35 1.85 -9.34 -4.63
C GLY A 35 2.16 -10.45 -3.61
N GLN A 36 2.41 -11.68 -4.08
CA GLN A 36 2.85 -12.77 -3.21
C GLN A 36 4.21 -12.49 -2.58
N ALA A 37 5.17 -12.01 -3.36
CA ALA A 37 6.50 -11.65 -2.88
C ALA A 37 6.44 -10.49 -1.88
N GLU A 38 5.66 -9.44 -2.14
CA GLU A 38 5.49 -8.30 -1.25
C GLU A 38 4.93 -8.71 0.13
N ARG A 39 3.82 -9.46 0.16
CA ARG A 39 3.24 -9.95 1.42
C ARG A 39 4.18 -10.88 2.18
N SER A 40 4.90 -11.74 1.46
CA SER A 40 5.89 -12.64 2.05
C SER A 40 7.07 -11.86 2.65
N LEU A 41 7.51 -10.79 1.97
CA LEU A 41 8.58 -9.92 2.44
C LEU A 41 8.16 -9.20 3.72
N PHE A 42 6.93 -8.68 3.75
CA PHE A 42 6.36 -8.07 4.95
C PHE A 42 6.38 -9.03 6.14
N ALA A 43 5.84 -10.24 5.98
CA ALA A 43 5.82 -11.24 7.05
C ALA A 43 7.24 -11.59 7.53
N ALA A 44 8.19 -11.75 6.61
CA ALA A 44 9.57 -12.07 6.94
C ALA A 44 10.30 -10.93 7.66
N LEU A 45 10.01 -9.67 7.30
CA LEU A 45 10.52 -8.50 8.02
C LEU A 45 9.93 -8.40 9.43
N GLN A 46 8.63 -8.66 9.61
CA GLN A 46 8.01 -8.68 10.94
C GLN A 46 8.56 -9.80 11.83
N ALA A 47 9.00 -10.91 11.22
CA ALA A 47 9.70 -11.99 11.93
C ALA A 47 11.17 -11.68 12.26
N GLY A 48 11.66 -10.46 11.98
CA GLY A 48 13.01 -10.01 12.34
C GLY A 48 14.14 -10.62 11.51
N LYS A 49 13.85 -11.22 10.34
CA LYS A 49 14.88 -11.82 9.49
C LYS A 49 15.78 -10.74 8.87
N PRO A 50 17.10 -10.97 8.77
CA PRO A 50 18.03 -9.99 8.23
C PRO A 50 17.83 -9.79 6.72
N LEU A 51 17.81 -8.54 6.27
CA LEU A 51 17.47 -8.17 4.90
C LEU A 51 18.36 -8.83 3.84
N ASN A 52 19.65 -9.01 4.12
CA ASN A 52 20.59 -9.65 3.20
C ASN A 52 20.25 -11.13 2.97
N ALA A 53 19.82 -11.85 4.01
CA ALA A 53 19.37 -13.23 3.87
C ALA A 53 18.04 -13.30 3.10
N LEU A 54 17.13 -12.36 3.37
CA LEU A 54 15.86 -12.25 2.66
C LEU A 54 16.05 -11.99 1.17
N LYS A 55 16.96 -11.10 0.79
CA LYS A 55 17.25 -10.84 -0.62
C LYS A 55 17.61 -12.13 -1.34
N SER A 56 18.63 -12.83 -0.87
CA SER A 56 19.12 -14.07 -1.51
C SER A 56 18.05 -15.17 -1.59
N ASP A 57 17.25 -15.35 -0.53
CA ASP A 57 16.12 -16.29 -0.52
C ASP A 57 15.04 -15.90 -1.53
N PHE A 58 14.64 -14.63 -1.55
CA PHE A 58 13.53 -14.17 -2.40
C PHE A 58 13.88 -14.17 -3.89
N LEU A 59 15.12 -13.84 -4.25
CA LEU A 59 15.56 -13.95 -5.66
C LEU A 59 15.40 -15.38 -6.17
N LYS A 60 15.77 -16.38 -5.35
CA LYS A 60 15.66 -17.80 -5.72
C LYS A 60 14.20 -18.29 -5.67
N ARG A 61 13.50 -18.04 -4.55
CA ARG A 61 12.16 -18.57 -4.30
C ARG A 61 11.11 -18.03 -5.27
N PHE A 62 11.20 -16.75 -5.62
CA PHE A 62 10.23 -16.09 -6.51
C PHE A 62 10.77 -15.85 -7.92
N GLY A 63 12.00 -16.27 -8.24
CA GLY A 63 12.62 -16.01 -9.54
C GLY A 63 12.78 -14.52 -9.86
N LEU A 64 12.97 -13.69 -8.82
CA LEU A 64 13.07 -12.25 -8.97
C LEU A 64 14.50 -11.84 -9.32
N THR A 65 14.63 -10.75 -10.07
CA THR A 65 15.91 -10.03 -10.20
C THR A 65 16.16 -9.15 -8.98
N ALA A 66 17.42 -8.81 -8.73
CA ALA A 66 17.80 -7.90 -7.66
C ALA A 66 17.09 -6.53 -7.74
N ARG A 67 16.82 -6.04 -8.97
CA ARG A 67 16.08 -4.80 -9.19
C ARG A 67 14.60 -4.93 -8.81
N GLN A 68 13.95 -6.02 -9.17
CA GLN A 68 12.56 -6.27 -8.79
C GLN A 68 12.41 -6.42 -7.28
N PHE A 69 13.32 -7.15 -6.61
CA PHE A 69 13.34 -7.23 -5.16
C PHE A 69 13.47 -5.83 -4.52
N ASN A 70 14.41 -5.02 -5.00
CA ASN A 70 14.59 -3.67 -4.48
C ASN A 70 13.34 -2.79 -4.68
N ALA A 71 12.65 -2.92 -5.83
CA ALA A 71 11.41 -2.21 -6.09
C ALA A 71 10.29 -2.63 -5.14
N ILE A 72 10.10 -3.93 -4.92
CA ILE A 72 9.14 -4.48 -3.94
C ILE A 72 9.45 -3.95 -2.54
N ARG A 73 10.73 -4.00 -2.14
CA ARG A 73 11.15 -3.52 -0.82
C ARG A 73 10.84 -2.03 -0.62
N ILE A 74 11.20 -1.18 -1.57
CA ILE A 74 10.98 0.27 -1.47
C ILE A 74 9.47 0.57 -1.42
N ASN A 75 8.68 -0.09 -2.26
CA ASN A 75 7.23 0.07 -2.24
C ASN A 75 6.63 -0.32 -0.89
N LEU A 76 7.04 -1.47 -0.36
CA LEU A 76 6.59 -1.97 0.93
C LEU A 76 7.01 -1.05 2.10
N GLU A 77 8.26 -0.58 2.11
CA GLU A 77 8.75 0.39 3.10
C GLU A 77 7.89 1.67 3.10
N GLY A 78 7.54 2.18 1.91
CA GLY A 78 6.65 3.34 1.75
C GLY A 78 5.23 3.09 2.28
N GLN A 79 4.64 1.93 1.97
CA GLN A 79 3.32 1.54 2.50
C GLN A 79 3.33 1.46 4.04
N ILE A 80 4.36 0.83 4.62
CA ILE A 80 4.52 0.72 6.07
C ILE A 80 4.64 2.11 6.70
N ALA A 81 5.45 2.99 6.12
CA ALA A 81 5.63 4.36 6.60
C ALA A 81 4.30 5.13 6.57
N SER A 82 3.59 5.08 5.44
CA SER A 82 2.29 5.74 5.28
C SER A 82 1.27 5.29 6.33
N ILE A 83 1.17 3.98 6.60
CA ILE A 83 0.26 3.47 7.63
C ILE A 83 0.69 3.88 9.03
N LYS A 84 2.01 3.87 9.32
CA LYS A 84 2.52 4.33 10.62
C LYS A 84 2.19 5.80 10.87
N GLU A 85 2.34 6.65 9.86
CA GLU A 85 2.00 8.08 9.93
C GLU A 85 0.48 8.29 10.08
N ARG A 86 -0.33 7.51 9.39
CA ARG A 86 -1.81 7.63 9.45
C ARG A 86 -2.40 7.08 10.74
N ARG A 87 -1.71 6.15 11.42
CA ARG A 87 -2.22 5.41 12.59
C ARG A 87 -2.70 6.30 13.74
N PRO A 88 -1.98 7.35 14.21
CA PRO A 88 -2.45 8.19 15.31
C PRO A 88 -3.77 8.89 15.00
N GLY A 89 -3.92 9.39 13.76
CA GLY A 89 -5.16 10.01 13.30
C GLY A 89 -6.35 9.04 13.32
N LEU A 90 -6.14 7.81 12.85
CA LEU A 90 -7.17 6.76 12.89
C LEU A 90 -7.59 6.41 14.31
N ILE A 91 -6.63 6.33 15.25
CA ILE A 91 -6.91 6.08 16.67
C ILE A 91 -7.74 7.22 17.25
N HIS A 92 -7.37 8.47 16.96
CA HIS A 92 -8.13 9.65 17.40
C HIS A 92 -9.57 9.64 16.86
N GLU A 93 -9.72 9.46 15.54
CA GLU A 93 -11.03 9.39 14.88
C GLU A 93 -11.91 8.24 15.44
N ALA A 94 -11.31 7.09 15.73
CA ALA A 94 -12.00 5.98 16.39
C ALA A 94 -12.45 6.35 17.81
N GLY A 95 -11.57 6.96 18.60
CA GLY A 95 -11.90 7.44 19.95
C GLY A 95 -13.06 8.43 19.97
N VAL A 96 -13.07 9.39 19.05
CA VAL A 96 -14.18 10.35 18.91
C VAL A 96 -15.50 9.64 18.56
N ARG A 97 -15.47 8.64 17.68
CA ARG A 97 -16.66 7.84 17.34
C ARG A 97 -17.18 7.05 18.52
N ILE A 98 -16.30 6.42 19.30
CA ILE A 98 -16.66 5.69 20.53
C ILE A 98 -17.33 6.63 21.53
N GLN A 99 -16.76 7.81 21.77
CA GLN A 99 -17.35 8.80 22.68
C GLN A 99 -18.74 9.25 22.22
N LYS A 100 -18.92 9.52 20.92
CA LYS A 100 -20.22 9.89 20.35
C LYS A 100 -21.24 8.76 20.53
N ALA A 101 -20.86 7.53 20.22
CA ALA A 101 -21.71 6.35 20.41
C ALA A 101 -22.12 6.18 21.88
N GLY A 102 -21.16 6.33 22.80
CA GLY A 102 -21.42 6.30 24.25
C GLY A 102 -22.47 7.33 24.69
N LYS A 103 -22.36 8.58 24.22
CA LYS A 103 -23.35 9.64 24.51
C LYS A 103 -24.74 9.29 24.00
N VAL A 104 -24.85 8.70 22.80
CA VAL A 104 -26.12 8.26 22.23
C VAL A 104 -26.74 7.14 23.08
N ILE A 105 -25.94 6.13 23.45
CA ILE A 105 -26.39 5.02 24.31
C ILE A 105 -26.91 5.57 25.65
N SER A 106 -26.16 6.47 26.31
CA SER A 106 -26.60 7.08 27.58
C SER A 106 -27.91 7.86 27.43
N LYS A 107 -28.11 8.56 26.30
CA LYS A 107 -29.36 9.27 26.03
C LYS A 107 -30.54 8.29 25.85
N LEU A 108 -30.34 7.22 25.09
CA LEU A 108 -31.38 6.22 24.86
C LEU A 108 -31.73 5.45 26.14
N ALA A 109 -30.73 5.12 26.97
CA ALA A 109 -30.94 4.48 28.27
C ALA A 109 -31.81 5.33 29.21
N ARG A 110 -31.69 6.66 29.15
CA ARG A 110 -32.54 7.60 29.90
C ARG A 110 -33.97 7.71 29.36
N VAL A 111 -34.20 7.31 28.12
CA VAL A 111 -35.49 7.43 27.40
C VAL A 111 -36.21 6.08 27.29
N ALA A 112 -35.67 5.01 27.89
CA ALA A 112 -36.27 3.69 27.87
C ALA A 112 -37.71 3.70 28.42
N PRO A 113 -38.66 2.94 27.83
CA PRO A 113 -40.06 2.97 28.23
C PRO A 113 -40.24 2.43 29.64
N GLY A 114 -40.68 3.29 30.57
CA GLY A 114 -40.96 2.92 31.97
C GLY A 114 -40.73 4.01 33.02
N SER A 115 -40.13 5.16 32.68
CA SER A 115 -39.76 6.20 33.67
C SER A 115 -40.81 7.29 33.94
N ASN A 116 -42.10 7.00 33.75
CA ASN A 116 -43.18 7.82 34.31
C ASN A 116 -44.30 6.92 34.85
N LYS A 117 -44.16 6.53 36.12
CA LYS A 117 -45.26 6.26 37.06
C LYS A 117 -44.85 6.78 38.43
#